data_AF-A0A7X7YXW8-F1
#
_entry.id   AF-A0A7X7YXW8-F1
#
_cell.length_a   1.000
_cell.length_b   1.000
_cell.length_c   1.000
_cell.angle_alpha   90.00
_cell.angle_beta   90.00
_cell.angle_gamma   90.00
#
_symmetry.space_group_name_H-M   'P 1'
#
loop_
_entity.id
_entity.type
_entity.pdbx_description
1 polymer ?
#
loop_
_entity_poly.entity_id
_entity_poly.type
_entity_poly.pdbx_seq_one_letter_code
_entity_poly.pdbx_strand_id
1 'polypeptide(L)'
;MNIPGCPSHPAWIAWAVVQLILENTPALDGHLRPVELFGSKDVDPHGMNIHENCPRHPSRPGSPGLASRFGQDFHCLESLGCRGPNTYADCPLRKWNNGELGPANWCVDSNGMCIGCVEPDFPGGDFYA
;
A
#
# COMPACT_ATOMS: atom_id res chain seq x y z
N MET A 1 -15.94 -3.91 9.83
CA MET A 1 -14.50 -3.60 9.82
C MET A 1 -13.85 -4.51 8.79
N ASN A 2 -13.50 -3.95 7.63
CA ASN A 2 -12.90 -4.67 6.52
C ASN A 2 -11.38 -4.55 6.62
N ILE A 3 -10.67 -5.68 6.57
CA ILE A 3 -9.20 -5.73 6.52
C ILE A 3 -8.80 -6.37 5.19
N PRO A 4 -8.81 -5.60 4.08
CA PRO A 4 -8.61 -6.14 2.74
C PRO A 4 -7.13 -6.45 2.44
N GLY A 5 -6.90 -7.07 1.28
CA GLY A 5 -5.61 -7.49 0.76
C GLY A 5 -5.69 -8.89 0.16
N CYS A 6 -4.80 -9.19 -0.79
CA CYS A 6 -4.69 -10.51 -1.42
C CYS A 6 -3.29 -11.12 -1.23
N PRO A 7 -2.94 -11.61 -0.02
CA PRO A 7 -3.75 -11.64 1.21
C PRO A 7 -3.70 -10.33 1.99
N SER A 8 -4.50 -10.22 3.06
CA SER A 8 -4.33 -9.17 4.07
C SER A 8 -3.01 -9.35 4.83
N HIS A 9 -2.36 -8.25 5.21
CA HIS A 9 -1.14 -8.32 6.01
C HIS A 9 -1.44 -8.94 7.39
N PRO A 10 -0.66 -9.92 7.88
CA PRO A 10 -0.93 -10.57 9.17
C PRO A 10 -0.98 -9.61 10.36
N ALA A 11 -0.14 -8.57 10.36
CA ALA A 11 -0.15 -7.56 11.42
C ALA A 11 -1.44 -6.72 11.45
N TRP A 12 -2.09 -6.49 10.30
CA TRP A 12 -3.37 -5.79 10.24
C TRP A 12 -4.49 -6.65 10.87
N ILE A 13 -4.46 -7.95 10.60
CA ILE A 13 -5.39 -8.92 11.22
C ILE A 13 -5.17 -8.96 12.73
N ALA A 14 -3.91 -9.08 13.18
CA ALA A 14 -3.59 -9.08 14.61
C ALA A 14 -4.04 -7.79 15.30
N TRP A 15 -3.80 -6.63 14.67
CA TRP A 15 -4.29 -5.34 15.15
C TRP A 15 -5.81 -5.34 15.30
N ALA A 16 -6.55 -5.80 14.28
CA ALA A 16 -8.01 -5.82 14.31
C ALA A 16 -8.56 -6.70 15.44
N VAL A 17 -7.97 -7.88 15.65
CA VAL A 17 -8.33 -8.77 16.76
C VAL A 17 -8.08 -8.09 18.11
N VAL A 18 -6.95 -7.41 18.29
CA VAL A 18 -6.65 -6.67 19.52
C VAL A 18 -7.65 -5.54 19.76
N GLN A 19 -8.02 -4.77 18.73
CA GLN A 19 -9.04 -3.72 18.88
C GLN A 19 -10.39 -4.27 19.34
N LEU A 20 -10.78 -5.45 18.83
CA LEU A 20 -12.01 -6.13 19.26
C LEU A 20 -11.95 -6.60 20.71
N ILE A 21 -10.82 -7.19 21.13
CA ILE A 21 -10.62 -7.65 22.53
C ILE A 21 -10.66 -6.48 23.50
N LEU A 22 -10.12 -5.32 23.11
CA LEU A 22 -10.10 -4.11 23.92
C LEU A 22 -11.41 -3.29 23.83
N GLU A 23 -12.40 -3.76 23.07
CA GLU A 23 -13.68 -3.07 22.83
C GLU A 23 -13.53 -1.65 22.26
N ASN A 24 -12.45 -1.41 21.51
CA ASN A 24 -12.21 -0.14 20.85
C ASN A 24 -13.12 0.03 19.63
N THR A 25 -13.47 1.28 19.31
CA THR A 25 -14.27 1.66 18.15
C THR A 25 -13.44 2.49 17.17
N PRO A 26 -12.55 1.87 16.38
CA PRO A 26 -11.69 2.61 15.46
C PRO A 26 -12.51 3.31 14.37
N ALA A 27 -12.04 4.49 13.96
CA ALA A 27 -12.61 5.20 12.82
C ALA A 27 -12.48 4.36 11.53
N LEU A 28 -13.53 4.34 10.73
CA LEU A 28 -13.59 3.59 9.47
C LEU A 28 -13.78 4.55 8.29
N ASP A 29 -13.18 4.22 7.14
CA ASP A 29 -13.39 4.94 5.88
C ASP A 29 -14.72 4.55 5.20
N GLY A 30 -15.00 5.14 4.03
CA GLY A 30 -16.21 4.84 3.24
C GLY A 30 -16.34 3.38 2.77
N HIS A 31 -15.27 2.59 2.83
CA HIS A 31 -15.25 1.16 2.54
C HIS A 31 -15.20 0.30 3.81
N LEU A 32 -15.48 0.89 4.98
CA LEU A 32 -15.47 0.27 6.29
C LEU A 32 -14.09 -0.28 6.71
N ARG A 33 -13.00 0.28 6.18
CA ARG A 33 -11.61 -0.07 6.53
C ARG A 33 -11.10 0.83 7.67
N PRO A 34 -10.30 0.33 8.62
CA PRO A 34 -9.71 1.17 9.65
C PRO A 34 -8.83 2.28 9.08
N VAL A 35 -9.15 3.53 9.40
CA VAL A 35 -8.40 4.71 8.91
C VAL A 35 -6.94 4.68 9.37
N GLU A 36 -6.67 4.09 10.54
CA GLU A 36 -5.30 3.94 11.07
C GLU A 36 -4.41 3.06 10.18
N LEU A 37 -4.98 2.08 9.47
CA LEU A 37 -4.23 1.12 8.65
C LEU A 37 -4.25 1.47 7.16
N PHE A 38 -5.38 1.97 6.68
CA PHE A 38 -5.63 2.22 5.25
C PHE A 38 -5.80 3.70 4.94
N GLY A 39 -5.56 4.60 5.89
CA GLY A 39 -5.83 6.02 5.71
C GLY A 39 -7.29 6.28 5.36
N SER A 40 -7.55 7.45 4.80
CA SER A 40 -8.83 7.74 4.16
C SER A 40 -8.60 8.86 3.17
N LYS A 41 -8.88 8.61 1.89
CA LYS A 41 -8.86 9.66 0.86
C LYS A 41 -9.75 10.85 1.21
N ASP A 42 -10.80 10.61 2.01
CA ASP A 42 -11.78 11.62 2.43
C ASP A 42 -11.29 12.44 3.63
N VAL A 43 -10.24 12.00 4.34
CA VAL A 43 -9.66 12.67 5.51
C VAL A 43 -8.28 13.25 5.20
N ASP A 44 -7.40 12.43 4.62
CA ASP A 44 -6.06 12.80 4.18
C ASP A 44 -5.71 12.00 2.90
N PRO A 45 -5.70 12.63 1.72
CA PRO A 45 -5.40 11.94 0.47
C PRO A 45 -3.96 11.43 0.39
N HIS A 46 -3.04 11.95 1.22
CA HIS A 46 -1.65 11.49 1.32
C HIS A 46 -1.47 10.43 2.42
N GLY A 47 -2.39 10.38 3.37
CA GLY A 47 -2.40 9.45 4.49
C GLY A 47 -2.51 8.01 4.02
N MET A 48 -1.44 7.23 4.20
CA MET A 48 -1.32 5.82 3.76
C MET A 48 -1.49 5.57 2.26
N ASN A 49 -1.48 6.60 1.40
CA ASN A 49 -1.40 6.39 -0.04
C ASN A 49 -0.05 5.75 -0.40
N ILE A 50 -0.07 4.64 -1.15
CA ILE A 50 1.15 3.89 -1.46
C ILE A 50 2.14 4.72 -2.28
N HIS A 51 1.68 5.48 -3.27
CA HIS A 51 2.55 6.26 -4.15
C HIS A 51 3.19 7.43 -3.42
N GLU A 52 2.40 8.19 -2.66
CA GLU A 52 2.88 9.33 -1.87
C GLU A 52 3.97 8.91 -0.87
N ASN A 53 3.83 7.72 -0.29
CA ASN A 53 4.78 7.15 0.66
C ASN A 53 5.86 6.25 0.02
N CYS A 54 5.87 6.12 -1.31
CA CYS A 54 6.83 5.27 -2.02
C CYS A 54 8.23 5.91 -2.06
N PRO A 55 9.29 5.18 -1.66
CA PRO A 55 10.66 5.66 -1.80
C PRO A 55 11.09 5.91 -3.26
N ARG A 56 10.45 5.26 -4.22
CA ARG A 56 10.72 5.41 -5.66
C ARG A 56 9.93 6.54 -6.31
N HIS A 57 9.11 7.27 -5.55
CA HIS A 57 8.30 8.37 -6.09
C HIS A 57 9.20 9.38 -6.85
N PRO A 58 8.83 9.85 -8.06
CA PRO A 58 9.71 10.66 -8.92
C PRO A 58 10.18 11.98 -8.29
N SER A 59 9.39 12.56 -7.37
CA SER A 59 9.78 13.76 -6.62
C SER A 59 10.79 13.53 -5.49
N ARG A 60 11.09 12.27 -5.14
CA ARG A 60 12.02 11.97 -4.03
C ARG A 60 13.46 12.28 -4.44
N PRO A 61 14.28 12.88 -3.56
CA PRO A 61 15.69 13.10 -3.84
C PRO A 61 16.40 11.79 -4.21
N GLY A 62 17.18 11.82 -5.29
CA GLY A 62 17.89 10.63 -5.79
C GLY A 62 17.02 9.66 -6.58
N SER A 63 15.74 9.95 -6.82
CA SER A 63 14.91 9.16 -7.72
C SER A 63 15.47 9.23 -9.16
N PRO A 64 15.63 8.09 -9.85
CA PRO A 64 16.04 8.08 -11.25
C PRO A 64 14.87 8.39 -12.21
N GLY A 65 13.67 8.64 -11.67
CA GLY A 65 12.47 8.98 -12.43
C GLY A 65 11.59 7.77 -12.76
N LEU A 66 10.79 7.90 -13.82
CA LEU A 66 9.83 6.90 -14.27
C LEU A 66 10.51 5.79 -15.08
N ALA A 67 10.12 4.54 -14.84
CA ALA A 67 10.54 3.41 -15.63
C ALA A 67 9.80 3.41 -16.99
N SER A 68 10.56 3.16 -18.06
CA SER A 68 10.05 2.96 -19.42
C SER A 68 9.86 1.49 -19.78
N ARG A 69 10.46 0.59 -19.00
CA ARG A 69 10.33 -0.87 -19.13
C ARG A 69 10.61 -1.58 -17.81
N PHE A 70 10.11 -2.80 -17.65
CA PHE A 70 10.43 -3.64 -16.50
C PHE A 70 11.94 -3.94 -16.41
N GLY A 71 12.43 -4.13 -15.19
CA GLY A 71 13.86 -4.38 -14.90
C GLY A 71 14.73 -3.13 -14.77
N GLN A 72 14.15 -1.92 -14.85
CA GLN A 72 14.86 -0.70 -14.45
C GLN A 72 14.79 -0.53 -12.92
N ASP A 73 15.84 -0.96 -12.23
CA ASP A 73 15.90 -0.94 -10.77
C ASP A 73 15.71 0.47 -10.20
N PHE A 74 15.03 0.53 -9.05
CA PHE A 74 14.76 1.75 -8.27
C PHE A 74 13.92 2.84 -8.96
N HIS A 75 13.56 2.67 -10.23
CA HIS A 75 12.67 3.59 -10.93
C HIS A 75 11.22 3.43 -10.46
N CYS A 76 10.45 4.52 -10.57
CA CYS A 76 9.02 4.50 -10.33
C CYS A 76 8.31 3.69 -11.42
N LEU A 77 7.41 2.79 -11.02
CA LEU A 77 6.68 1.90 -11.94
C LEU A 77 5.33 2.45 -12.40
N GLU A 78 5.02 3.72 -12.11
CA GLU A 78 3.72 4.34 -12.45
C GLU A 78 3.40 4.24 -13.94
N SER A 79 4.33 4.61 -14.83
CA SER A 79 4.14 4.50 -16.29
C SER A 79 4.04 3.06 -16.82
N LEU A 80 4.33 2.06 -15.98
CA LEU A 80 4.16 0.63 -16.30
C LEU A 80 2.88 0.05 -15.71
N GLY A 81 2.04 0.90 -15.12
CA GLY A 81 0.70 0.58 -14.62
C GLY A 81 0.62 0.30 -13.12
N CYS A 82 1.64 0.69 -12.34
CA CYS A 82 1.59 0.53 -10.90
C CYS A 82 0.39 1.29 -10.31
N ARG A 83 -0.54 0.58 -9.67
CA ARG A 83 -1.78 1.15 -9.10
C ARG A 83 -1.57 1.86 -7.76
N GLY A 84 -0.32 2.01 -7.32
CA GLY A 84 0.05 2.70 -6.08
C GLY A 84 -0.62 4.08 -5.89
N PRO A 85 -0.77 4.93 -6.94
CA PRO A 85 -1.42 6.24 -6.81
C PRO A 85 -2.87 6.17 -6.33
N ASN A 86 -3.55 5.07 -6.61
CA ASN A 86 -4.96 4.85 -6.27
C ASN A 86 -5.15 3.79 -5.17
N THR A 87 -4.07 3.41 -4.46
CA THR A 87 -4.10 2.33 -3.46
C THR A 87 -3.67 2.85 -2.10
N TYR A 88 -4.44 2.54 -1.07
CA TYR A 88 -4.16 2.99 0.30
C TYR A 88 -3.82 1.84 1.24
N ALA A 89 -2.56 1.77 1.67
CA ALA A 89 -2.05 0.85 2.69
C ALA A 89 -0.62 1.25 3.11
N ASP A 90 -0.20 0.81 4.28
CA ASP A 90 1.14 1.07 4.81
C ASP A 90 2.26 0.15 4.24
N CYS A 91 2.02 -0.53 3.11
CA CYS A 91 2.97 -1.43 2.44
C CYS A 91 4.42 -0.88 2.31
N PRO A 92 4.68 0.35 1.83
CA PRO A 92 6.04 0.88 1.73
C PRO A 92 6.71 1.14 3.09
N LEU A 93 5.92 1.33 4.15
CA LEU A 93 6.40 1.64 5.51
C LEU A 93 6.61 0.37 6.33
N ARG A 94 5.58 -0.49 6.38
CA ARG A 94 5.57 -1.74 7.16
C ARG A 94 6.34 -2.86 6.47
N LYS A 95 6.33 -2.88 5.13
CA LYS A 95 6.76 -4.01 4.30
C LYS A 95 5.99 -5.31 4.62
N TRP A 96 6.44 -6.40 4.03
CA TRP A 96 5.94 -7.76 4.19
C TRP A 96 7.06 -8.67 4.68
N ASN A 97 6.67 -9.59 5.56
CA ASN A 97 7.53 -10.60 6.19
C ASN A 97 8.66 -9.99 7.04
N ASN A 98 9.11 -10.73 8.05
CA ASN A 98 10.30 -10.36 8.80
C ASN A 98 11.51 -11.12 8.23
N GLY A 99 12.56 -10.39 7.88
CA GLY A 99 13.89 -10.91 7.62
C GLY A 99 14.80 -10.74 8.85
N GLU A 100 16.05 -11.20 8.75
CA GLU A 100 17.02 -11.18 9.86
C GLU A 100 17.29 -9.76 10.41
N LEU A 101 17.13 -8.74 9.58
CA LEU A 101 17.42 -7.34 9.89
C LEU A 101 16.15 -6.47 10.03
N GLY A 102 14.97 -7.09 10.18
CA GLY A 102 13.68 -6.39 10.25
C GLY A 102 12.79 -6.66 9.03
N PRO A 103 11.82 -5.77 8.73
CA PRO A 103 10.87 -6.01 7.65
C PRO A 103 11.56 -6.20 6.30
N ALA A 104 11.22 -7.28 5.60
CA ALA A 104 12.03 -7.77 4.48
C ALA A 104 11.79 -6.99 3.19
N ASN A 105 10.56 -7.00 2.65
CA ASN A 105 10.32 -6.50 1.29
C ASN A 105 8.84 -6.15 1.06
N TRP A 106 8.50 -5.50 -0.03
CA TRP A 106 7.13 -5.26 -0.50
C TRP A 106 7.13 -5.25 -2.03
N CYS A 107 5.96 -5.27 -2.67
CA CYS A 107 5.86 -5.48 -4.12
C CYS A 107 6.80 -4.57 -4.93
N VAL A 108 6.80 -3.27 -4.65
CA VAL A 108 7.59 -2.31 -5.44
C VAL A 108 9.08 -2.44 -5.18
N ASP A 109 9.54 -2.73 -3.95
CA ASP A 109 10.98 -2.98 -3.70
C ASP A 109 11.47 -4.21 -4.46
N SER A 110 10.62 -5.23 -4.65
CA SER A 110 10.96 -6.41 -5.46
C SER A 110 10.82 -6.19 -6.99
N ASN A 111 10.71 -4.93 -7.43
CA ASN A 111 10.39 -4.53 -8.81
C ASN A 111 9.03 -5.04 -9.33
N GLY A 112 8.16 -5.52 -8.45
CA GLY A 112 6.77 -5.82 -8.76
C GLY A 112 5.89 -4.57 -8.66
N MET A 113 4.98 -4.37 -9.60
CA MET A 113 4.03 -3.27 -9.50
C MET A 113 3.05 -3.47 -8.32
N CYS A 114 2.58 -2.37 -7.72
CA CYS A 114 1.39 -2.43 -6.88
C CYS A 114 0.18 -2.78 -7.77
N ILE A 115 -0.58 -3.79 -7.35
CA ILE A 115 -1.76 -4.26 -8.09
C ILE A 115 -3.09 -3.77 -7.50
N GLY A 116 -3.04 -2.91 -6.48
CA GLY A 116 -4.24 -2.38 -5.82
C GLY A 116 -5.04 -3.43 -5.04
N CYS A 117 -4.41 -4.48 -4.51
CA CYS A 117 -5.12 -5.62 -3.91
C CYS A 117 -5.94 -5.31 -2.64
N VAL A 118 -5.83 -4.09 -2.10
CA VAL A 118 -6.62 -3.61 -0.95
C VAL A 118 -7.81 -2.74 -1.38
N GLU A 119 -7.92 -2.43 -2.67
CA GLU A 119 -9.00 -1.60 -3.21
C GLU A 119 -10.20 -2.43 -3.66
N PRO A 120 -11.44 -1.91 -3.55
CA PRO A 120 -12.66 -2.66 -3.86
C PRO A 120 -12.79 -3.13 -5.31
N ASP A 121 -12.09 -2.49 -6.24
CA ASP A 121 -12.15 -2.80 -7.67
C ASP A 121 -11.18 -3.92 -8.09
N PHE A 122 -10.27 -4.36 -7.22
CA PHE A 122 -9.39 -5.48 -7.49
C PHE A 122 -10.17 -6.81 -7.59
N PRO A 123 -9.85 -7.70 -8.55
CA PRO A 123 -8.77 -7.64 -9.54
C PRO A 123 -9.14 -6.98 -10.88
N GLY A 124 -10.32 -6.38 -11.00
CA GLY A 124 -10.83 -5.81 -12.25
C GLY A 124 -10.46 -4.35 -12.53
N GLY A 125 -9.85 -3.65 -11.57
CA GLY A 125 -9.45 -2.26 -11.72
C GLY A 125 -8.39 -2.05 -12.81
N ASP A 126 -8.46 -0.90 -13.49
CA ASP A 126 -7.55 -0.60 -14.60
C ASP A 126 -6.13 -0.32 -14.10
N PHE A 127 -5.16 -0.92 -14.78
CA PHE A 127 -3.74 -0.73 -14.53
C PHE A 127 -3.16 0.43 -15.37
N TYR A 128 -3.80 0.81 -16.47
CA TYR A 128 -3.25 1.77 -17.44
C TYR A 128 -4.13 3.01 -17.64
N ALA A 129 -5.10 3.23 -16.74
CA ALA A 129 -5.99 4.39 -16.73
C ALA A 129 -5.26 5.70 -16.43
#